data_AF-A0A1X9YU40-F1
#
_entry.id   AF-A0A1X9YU40-F1
#
_cell.length_a   1.000
_cell.length_b   1.000
_cell.length_c   1.000
_cell.angle_alpha   90.00
_cell.angle_beta   90.00
_cell.angle_gamma   90.00
#
_symmetry.space_group_name_H-M   'P 1'
#
loop_
_entity.id
_entity.type
_entity.pdbx_description
1 polymer ?
#
loop_
_entity_poly.entity_id
_entity_poly.type
_entity_poly.pdbx_seq_one_letter_code
_entity_poly.pdbx_strand_id
1 'polypeptide(L)'
;MITHIQGPEGSSNTQIQVKDILYLKTHQLSFFDTEVFNLYVFVKKGDSEHFYLFIYKELLPMQLAFEQLTAAMETPLSGTHTIYFSPDLHLASEEV
;
A
#
# COMPACT_ATOMS: atom_id res chain seq x y z
N MET A 1 6.34 11.75 9.59
CA MET A 1 6.21 11.89 8.12
C MET A 1 5.04 11.04 7.66
N ILE A 2 4.29 11.49 6.65
CA ILE A 2 3.20 10.71 6.05
C ILE A 2 3.46 10.61 4.54
N THR A 3 3.44 9.41 3.98
CA THR A 3 3.44 9.19 2.53
C THR A 3 2.05 8.73 2.12
N HIS A 4 1.44 9.45 1.18
CA HIS A 4 0.16 9.09 0.61
C HIS A 4 0.38 8.18 -0.60
N ILE A 5 -0.29 7.03 -0.60
CA ILE A 5 -0.24 6.06 -1.69
C ILE A 5 -1.66 5.82 -2.18
N GLN A 6 -1.83 5.77 -3.50
CA GLN A 6 -3.12 5.45 -4.10
C GLN A 6 -3.49 3.99 -3.77
N GLY A 7 -4.55 3.85 -2.98
CA GLY A 7 -5.18 2.56 -2.70
C GLY A 7 -6.07 2.10 -3.86
N PRO A 8 -6.53 0.84 -3.84
CA PRO A 8 -7.50 0.37 -4.82
C PRO A 8 -8.79 1.18 -4.80
N GLU A 9 -9.40 1.36 -5.98
CA GLU A 9 -10.72 1.97 -6.09
C GLU A 9 -11.76 1.25 -5.23
N GLY A 10 -12.61 2.01 -4.54
CA GLY A 10 -13.67 1.45 -3.68
C GLY A 10 -13.16 0.78 -2.40
N SER A 11 -11.87 0.91 -2.07
CA SER A 11 -11.32 0.44 -0.80
C SER A 11 -11.47 1.49 0.32
N SER A 12 -11.39 1.06 1.57
CA SER A 12 -11.30 1.96 2.72
C SER A 12 -9.90 2.51 2.91
N ASN A 13 -9.79 3.72 3.45
CA ASN A 13 -8.51 4.29 3.86
C ASN A 13 -7.79 3.37 4.86
N THR A 14 -6.48 3.18 4.68
CA THR A 14 -5.67 2.29 5.52
C THR A 14 -4.36 2.97 5.91
N GLN A 15 -3.99 2.88 7.18
CA GLN A 15 -2.74 3.43 7.71
C GLN A 15 -1.82 2.32 8.17
N ILE A 16 -0.55 2.40 7.78
CA ILE A 16 0.47 1.42 8.15
C ILE A 16 1.74 2.17 8.56
N GLN A 17 2.31 1.84 9.72
CA GLN A 17 3.61 2.40 10.11
C GLN A 17 4.73 1.68 9.36
N VAL A 18 5.65 2.42 8.73
CA VAL A 18 6.76 1.85 7.96
C VAL A 18 7.60 0.90 8.82
N LYS A 19 7.84 1.27 10.08
CA LYS A 19 8.59 0.44 11.04
C LYS A 19 7.95 -0.94 11.32
N ASP A 20 6.65 -1.09 11.06
CA ASP A 20 5.93 -2.33 11.28
C ASP A 20 5.91 -3.19 10.00
N ILE A 21 6.31 -2.66 8.84
CA ILE A 21 6.36 -3.40 7.57
C ILE A 21 7.60 -4.31 7.55
N LEU A 22 7.37 -5.59 7.28
CA LEU A 22 8.42 -6.61 7.21
C LEU A 22 8.92 -6.80 5.79
N TYR A 23 8.00 -7.04 4.85
CA TYR A 23 8.29 -7.22 3.43
C TYR A 23 7.02 -7.05 2.59
N LEU A 24 7.20 -6.93 1.28
CA LEU A 24 6.14 -6.72 0.30
C LEU A 24 6.11 -7.91 -0.67
N LYS A 25 4.94 -8.26 -1.19
CA LYS A 25 4.78 -9.21 -2.31
C LYS A 25 3.71 -8.74 -3.27
N THR A 26 3.88 -9.06 -4.55
CA THR A 26 2.86 -8.85 -5.57
C THR A 26 2.49 -10.17 -6.23
N HIS A 27 1.23 -10.32 -6.60
CA HIS A 27 0.73 -11.48 -7.34
C HIS A 27 -0.31 -11.03 -8.36
N GLN A 28 -0.25 -11.57 -9.57
CA GLN A 28 -1.35 -11.50 -10.53
C GLN A 28 -2.19 -12.77 -10.35
N LEU A 29 -3.50 -12.60 -10.19
CA LEU A 29 -4.45 -13.70 -10.20
C LEU A 29 -5.37 -13.55 -11.40
N SER A 30 -5.56 -14.64 -12.13
CA SER A 30 -6.47 -14.71 -13.27
C SER A 30 -7.57 -15.71 -12.94
N PHE A 31 -8.83 -15.26 -12.99
CA PHE A 31 -10.01 -16.10 -12.81
C PHE A 31 -10.97 -15.84 -13.95
N PHE A 32 -11.30 -16.88 -14.72
CA PHE A 32 -12.09 -16.75 -15.95
C PHE A 32 -11.45 -15.69 -16.88
N ASP A 33 -12.20 -14.64 -17.22
CA ASP A 33 -11.77 -13.51 -18.06
C ASP A 33 -11.39 -12.26 -17.25
N THR A 34 -11.19 -12.41 -15.93
CA THR A 34 -10.83 -11.30 -15.04
C THR A 34 -9.42 -11.48 -14.51
N GLU A 35 -8.63 -10.42 -14.62
CA GLU A 35 -7.32 -10.31 -13.99
C GLU A 35 -7.39 -9.33 -12.82
N VAL A 36 -6.78 -9.70 -11.71
CA VAL A 36 -6.59 -8.81 -10.56
C VAL A 36 -5.13 -8.81 -10.13
N PHE A 37 -4.67 -7.65 -9.70
CA PHE A 37 -3.29 -7.39 -9.34
C PHE A 37 -3.22 -7.11 -7.84
N ASN A 38 -2.63 -8.03 -7.10
CA ASN A 38 -2.58 -7.98 -5.65
C ASN A 38 -1.25 -7.42 -5.16
N LEU A 39 -1.34 -6.55 -4.16
CA LEU A 39 -0.23 -6.08 -3.34
C LEU A 39 -0.46 -6.53 -1.91
N TYR A 40 0.47 -7.34 -1.40
CA TYR A 40 0.52 -7.79 -0.02
C TYR A 40 1.56 -6.97 0.75
N VAL A 41 1.11 -6.38 1.86
CA VAL A 41 1.98 -5.65 2.80
C VAL A 41 2.02 -6.45 4.09
N PHE A 42 3.12 -7.16 4.33
CA PHE A 42 3.31 -7.96 5.54
C PHE A 42 3.81 -7.07 6.67
N VAL A 43 3.17 -7.16 7.83
CA VAL A 43 3.45 -6.32 9.00
C VAL A 43 3.61 -7.15 10.27
N LYS A 44 4.43 -6.66 11.19
CA LYS A 44 4.55 -7.19 12.54
C LYS A 44 3.48 -6.56 13.45
N LYS A 45 2.65 -7.39 14.09
CA LYS A 45 1.77 -6.95 15.19
C LYS A 45 1.99 -7.84 16.40
N GLY A 46 2.64 -7.29 17.43
CA GLY A 46 3.08 -8.07 18.58
C GLY A 46 4.07 -9.15 18.15
N ASP A 47 3.77 -10.39 18.51
CA ASP A 47 4.58 -11.58 18.18
C ASP A 47 4.13 -12.30 16.91
N SER A 48 3.14 -11.76 16.18
CA SER A 48 2.57 -12.38 14.99
C SER A 48 2.80 -11.54 13.73
N GLU A 49 2.92 -12.25 12.60
CA GLU A 49 2.92 -11.67 11.27
C GLU A 49 1.49 -11.59 10.74
N HIS A 50 1.12 -10.42 10.21
CA HIS A 50 -0.16 -10.18 9.55
C HIS A 50 0.10 -9.59 8.17
N PHE A 51 -0.91 -9.55 7.31
CA PHE A 51 -0.81 -8.82 6.04
C PHE A 51 -2.04 -7.98 5.76
N TYR A 52 -1.82 -6.88 5.05
CA TYR A 52 -2.85 -6.14 4.33
C TYR A 52 -2.83 -6.59 2.87
N LEU A 53 -4.02 -6.81 2.30
CA LEU A 53 -4.18 -7.18 0.89
C LEU A 53 -4.88 -6.03 0.16
N PHE A 54 -4.20 -5.46 -0.82
CA PHE A 54 -4.73 -4.46 -1.73
C PHE A 54 -4.93 -5.10 -3.11
N ILE A 55 -6.16 -5.06 -3.61
CA ILE A 55 -6.57 -5.71 -4.87
C ILE A 55 -6.85 -4.64 -5.91
N TYR A 56 -5.96 -4.49 -6.90
CA TYR A 56 -6.10 -3.53 -7.99
C TYR A 56 -6.70 -4.21 -9.23
N LYS A 57 -7.50 -3.45 -9.98
CA LYS A 57 -8.05 -3.88 -11.29
C LYS A 57 -7.05 -3.73 -12.43
N GLU A 58 -6.04 -2.88 -12.25
CA GLU A 58 -5.04 -2.57 -13.26
C GLU A 58 -3.63 -2.79 -12.71
N LEU A 59 -2.71 -3.20 -13.59
CA LEU A 59 -1.33 -3.49 -13.24
C LEU A 59 -0.56 -2.25 -12.78
N LEU A 60 -0.71 -1.14 -13.52
CA LEU A 60 0.09 0.07 -13.30
C LEU A 60 -0.14 0.69 -11.92
N PRO A 61 -1.37 0.90 -11.43
CA PRO A 61 -1.60 1.40 -10.07
C PRO A 61 -0.97 0.52 -8.98
N MET A 62 -1.01 -0.80 -9.14
CA MET A 62 -0.41 -1.74 -8.19
C MET A 62 1.12 -1.60 -8.17
N GLN A 63 1.75 -1.52 -9.34
CA GLN A 63 3.20 -1.33 -9.46
C GLN A 63 3.65 -0.01 -8.82
N LEU A 64 2.94 1.09 -9.10
CA LEU A 64 3.22 2.39 -8.50
C LEU A 64 3.12 2.36 -6.98
N ALA A 65 2.09 1.72 -6.43
CA ALA A 65 1.95 1.56 -4.99
C ALA A 65 3.09 0.73 -4.37
N PHE A 66 3.52 -0.34 -5.04
CA PHE A 66 4.66 -1.16 -4.61
C PHE A 66 5.97 -0.38 -4.61
N GLU A 67 6.25 0.39 -5.67
CA GLU A 67 7.46 1.22 -5.78
C GLU A 67 7.48 2.32 -4.72
N GLN A 68 6.36 3.01 -4.50
CA GLN A 68 6.24 4.06 -3.48
C GLN A 68 6.44 3.51 -2.06
N LEU A 69 5.88 2.34 -1.76
CA LEU A 69 6.12 1.64 -0.50
C LEU A 69 7.59 1.26 -0.33
N THR A 70 8.19 0.68 -1.37
CA THR A 70 9.59 0.23 -1.34
C THR A 70 10.51 1.42 -1.06
N ALA A 71 10.31 2.53 -1.77
CA ALA A 71 11.07 3.77 -1.54
C ALA A 71 10.87 4.32 -0.11
N ALA A 72 9.64 4.27 0.41
CA ALA A 72 9.36 4.70 1.78
C ALA A 72 10.05 3.80 2.84
N MET A 73 10.16 2.50 2.60
CA MET A 73 10.88 1.56 3.47
C MET A 73 12.40 1.75 3.45
N GLU A 74 12.97 2.13 2.30
CA GLU A 74 14.41 2.35 2.12
C GLU A 74 14.87 3.72 2.62
N THR A 75 13.94 4.66 2.84
CA THR A 75 14.27 6.00 3.31
C THR A 75 14.79 5.92 4.76
N PRO A 76 16.02 6.39 5.06
CA PRO A 76 16.51 6.44 6.43
C PRO A 76 15.75 7.51 7.21
N LEU A 77 14.92 7.08 8.16
CA LEU A 77 13.98 7.97 8.87
C LEU A 77 14.41 8.16 10.32
N SER A 78 14.47 9.42 10.74
CA SER A 78 14.75 9.83 12.13
C SER A 78 13.50 9.92 13.02
N GLY A 79 12.37 9.37 12.59
CA GLY A 79 11.11 9.43 13.34
C GLY A 79 9.99 8.57 12.77
N THR A 80 8.78 8.73 13.31
CA THR A 80 7.59 7.97 12.89
C THR A 80 7.19 8.30 11.45
N HIS A 81 7.11 7.26 10.61
CA HIS A 81 6.66 7.36 9.22
C HIS A 81 5.45 6.46 9.00
N THR A 82 4.35 7.09 8.60
CA THR A 82 3.08 6.43 8.28
C THR A 82 2.88 6.40 6.77
N ILE A 83 2.50 5.25 6.23
CA ILE A 83 1.92 5.10 4.90
C ILE A 83 0.41 5.24 5.03
N TYR A 84 -0.18 6.12 4.22
CA TYR A 84 -1.62 6.33 4.14
C TYR A 84 -2.11 5.90 2.76
N PHE A 85 -2.84 4.79 2.70
CA PHE A 85 -3.54 4.34 1.49
C PHE A 85 -4.91 4.99 1.41
N SER A 86 -5.23 5.59 0.26
CA SER A 86 -6.56 6.15 0.00
C SER A 86 -7.02 5.89 -1.44
N PRO A 87 -8.31 5.55 -1.67
CA PRO A 87 -8.86 5.34 -3.00
C PRO A 87 -8.97 6.65 -3.80
N ASP A 88 -8.90 7.82 -3.16
CA ASP A 88 -9.11 9.12 -3.81
C ASP A 88 -7.92 10.06 -3.55
N LEU A 89 -6.75 9.86 -4.20
CA LEU A 89 -5.65 10.83 -4.07
C LEU A 89 -6.03 12.22 -4.63
N HIS A 90 -6.98 12.28 -5.56
CA HIS A 90 -7.39 13.54 -6.21
C HIS A 90 -8.04 14.56 -5.25
N LEU A 91 -8.54 14.12 -4.09
CA LEU A 91 -9.19 15.00 -3.10
C LEU A 91 -8.24 15.54 -2.03
N ALA A 92 -7.02 14.99 -1.89
CA ALA A 92 -6.05 15.46 -0.89
C ALA A 92 -5.35 16.78 -1.27
N SER A 93 -5.56 17.27 -2.50
CA SER A 93 -4.97 18.51 -3.03
C SER A 93 -5.89 19.74 -2.95
N GLU A 94 -7.14 19.60 -2.45
CA GLU A 94 -8.11 20.71 -2.37
C GLU A 94 -8.34 21.26 -0.95
N GLU A 95 -7.69 20.73 0.09
CA GLU A 95 -7.70 21.35 1.43
C GLU A 95 -6.37 22.08 1.69
N VAL A 96 -6.26 23.31 1.17
CA VAL A 96 -5.30 24.34 1.61
C VAL A 96 -6.06 25.57 2.07
#